data_AF-A0A838U1L6-F1
#
_entry.id   AF-A0A838U1L6-F1
#
_cell.length_a   1.000
_cell.length_b   1.000
_cell.length_c   1.000
_cell.angle_alpha   90.00
_cell.angle_beta   90.00
_cell.angle_gamma   90.00
#
_symmetry.space_group_name_H-M   'P 1'
#
loop_
_entity.id
_entity.type
_entity.pdbx_description
1 polymer ?
#
loop_
_entity_poly.entity_id
_entity_poly.type
_entity_poly.pdbx_seq_one_letter_code
_entity_poly.pdbx_strand_id
1 'polypeptide(L)'
;MSQKIEYTEKVYLYSSGMPEELINKSKIKLQEHGVNLNDLIIIESPEDVPQGSIMITLWPHYLSVAKVKRVREGSIYAPQLFNIDL
;
A
#
# COMPACT_ATOMS: atom_id res chain seq x y z
N MET A 1 -5.85 -1.65 19.43
CA MET A 1 -5.79 -0.32 18.79
C MET A 1 -5.14 -0.52 17.42
N SER A 2 -5.91 -0.43 16.33
CA SER A 2 -5.35 -0.59 14.98
C SER A 2 -4.46 0.61 14.65
N GLN A 3 -3.23 0.38 14.18
CA GLN A 3 -2.32 1.45 13.76
C GLN A 3 -2.90 2.16 12.54
N LYS A 4 -3.21 3.45 12.67
CA LYS A 4 -3.69 4.23 11.53
C LYS A 4 -2.56 4.47 10.52
N ILE A 5 -2.90 4.40 9.24
CA ILE A 5 -1.98 4.76 8.16
C ILE A 5 -2.05 6.28 7.98
N GLU A 6 -0.95 6.97 8.27
CA GLU A 6 -0.84 8.41 8.03
C GLU A 6 -0.33 8.69 6.60
N TYR A 7 -1.17 9.34 5.80
CA TYR A 7 -0.86 9.74 4.42
C TYR A 7 -1.53 11.10 4.11
N THR A 8 -1.00 11.83 3.13
CA THR A 8 -1.45 13.19 2.81
C THR A 8 -2.36 13.28 1.59
N GLU A 9 -2.10 12.51 0.54
CA GLU A 9 -2.84 12.62 -0.73
C GLU A 9 -3.32 11.27 -1.24
N LYS A 10 -2.39 10.37 -1.56
CA LYS A 10 -2.69 9.07 -2.15
C LYS A 10 -1.95 7.93 -1.44
N VAL A 11 -2.59 6.77 -1.47
CA VAL A 11 -2.05 5.49 -1.00
C VAL A 11 -1.97 4.55 -2.19
N TYR A 12 -0.83 3.90 -2.36
CA TYR A 12 -0.60 3.01 -3.49
C TYR A 12 -0.61 1.57 -3.03
N LEU A 13 -1.59 0.79 -3.48
CA LEU A 13 -1.64 -0.65 -3.25
C LEU A 13 -0.97 -1.37 -4.42
N TYR A 14 0.22 -1.89 -4.17
CA TYR A 14 0.90 -2.78 -5.11
C TYR A 14 0.32 -4.18 -5.03
N SER A 15 -0.25 -4.64 -6.15
CA SER A 15 -0.88 -5.95 -6.28
C SER A 15 -0.59 -6.51 -7.67
N SER A 16 0.46 -7.33 -7.78
CA SER A 16 0.78 -8.04 -9.02
C SER A 16 0.24 -9.47 -8.98
N GLY A 17 -0.80 -9.76 -9.78
CA GLY A 17 -1.32 -11.11 -9.97
C GLY A 17 -2.11 -11.69 -8.79
N MET A 18 -2.59 -10.86 -7.86
CA MET A 18 -3.40 -11.32 -6.74
C MET A 18 -4.88 -11.51 -7.12
N PRO A 19 -5.59 -12.50 -6.54
CA PRO A 19 -7.02 -12.68 -6.77
C PRO A 19 -7.84 -11.45 -6.34
N GLU A 20 -8.92 -11.17 -7.06
CA GLU A 20 -9.82 -10.06 -6.76
C GLU A 20 -10.40 -10.13 -5.33
N GLU A 21 -10.68 -11.33 -4.83
CA GLU A 21 -11.14 -11.54 -3.45
C GLU A 21 -10.13 -11.00 -2.44
N LEU A 22 -8.84 -11.23 -2.66
CA LEU A 22 -7.78 -10.78 -1.77
C LEU A 22 -7.60 -9.27 -1.84
N ILE A 23 -7.73 -8.69 -3.04
CA ILE A 23 -7.75 -7.24 -3.23
C ILE A 23 -8.92 -6.63 -2.46
N ASN A 24 -10.11 -7.22 -2.52
CA ASN A 24 -11.28 -6.72 -1.80
C ASN A 24 -11.12 -6.83 -0.27
N LYS A 25 -10.56 -7.94 0.24
CA LYS A 25 -10.21 -8.06 1.67
C LYS A 25 -9.22 -6.98 2.10
N SER A 26 -8.21 -6.70 1.28
CA SER A 26 -7.24 -5.64 1.57
C SER A 26 -7.88 -4.27 1.67
N LYS A 27 -8.83 -3.92 0.79
CA LYS A 27 -9.55 -2.64 0.84
C LYS A 27 -10.29 -2.45 2.16
N ILE A 28 -10.97 -3.50 2.64
CA ILE A 28 -11.69 -3.47 3.93
C ILE A 28 -10.71 -3.22 5.07
N LYS A 29 -9.59 -3.95 5.10
CA LYS A 29 -8.54 -3.73 6.11
C LYS A 29 -7.91 -2.35 6.05
N LEU A 30 -7.67 -1.82 4.86
CA LEU A 30 -7.14 -0.47 4.71
C LEU A 30 -8.13 0.59 5.23
N GLN A 31 -9.43 0.42 5.01
CA GLN A 31 -10.46 1.30 5.60
C GLN A 31 -10.48 1.24 7.12
N GLU A 32 -10.37 0.05 7.73
CA GLU A 32 -10.24 -0.11 9.20
C GLU A 32 -9.03 0.65 9.76
N HIS A 33 -7.98 0.80 8.95
CA HIS A 33 -6.76 1.52 9.28
C HIS A 33 -6.77 3.00 8.82
N GLY A 34 -7.92 3.51 8.38
CA GLY A 34 -8.13 4.93 8.08
C GLY A 34 -7.84 5.36 6.65
N VAL A 35 -7.65 4.42 5.72
CA VAL A 35 -7.48 4.73 4.29
C VAL A 35 -8.83 4.95 3.63
N ASN A 36 -8.98 6.08 2.97
CA ASN A 36 -10.10 6.35 2.08
C ASN A 36 -9.88 5.66 0.73
N LEU A 37 -10.86 4.86 0.28
CA LEU A 37 -10.75 4.14 -0.99
C LEU A 37 -10.69 5.07 -2.21
N ASN A 38 -11.18 6.31 -2.10
CA ASN A 38 -11.04 7.33 -3.15
C ASN A 38 -9.58 7.82 -3.31
N ASP A 39 -8.74 7.58 -2.30
CA ASP A 39 -7.32 7.91 -2.29
C ASP A 39 -6.43 6.70 -2.58
N LEU A 40 -7.04 5.52 -2.71
CA LEU A 40 -6.34 4.27 -3.00
C LEU A 40 -6.15 4.10 -4.51
N ILE A 41 -4.90 3.95 -4.93
CA ILE A 41 -4.53 3.64 -6.31
C ILE A 41 -3.93 2.23 -6.32
N ILE A 42 -4.54 1.32 -7.07
CA ILE A 42 -4.00 -0.03 -7.25
C ILE A 42 -3.03 0.01 -8.42
N ILE A 43 -1.82 -0.50 -8.20
CA ILE A 43 -0.74 -0.52 -9.19
C ILE A 43 -0.19 -1.94 -9.33
N GLU A 44 0.25 -2.28 -10.54
CA GLU A 44 0.95 -3.54 -10.83
C GLU A 44 2.47 -3.34 -10.94
N SER A 45 2.93 -2.09 -10.97
CA SER A 45 4.33 -1.72 -11.06
C SER A 45 4.63 -0.51 -10.17
N PRO A 46 5.79 -0.46 -9.49
CA PRO A 46 6.13 0.64 -8.59
C PRO A 46 6.65 1.91 -9.28
N GLU A 47 6.85 1.93 -10.61
CA GLU A 47 7.61 2.98 -11.31
C GLU A 47 7.09 4.41 -11.11
N ASP A 48 5.77 4.59 -10.98
CA ASP A 48 5.13 5.90 -10.92
C ASP A 48 4.75 6.37 -9.50
N VAL A 49 5.23 5.67 -8.45
CA VAL A 49 4.88 6.05 -7.07
C VAL A 49 5.72 7.23 -6.60
N PRO A 50 5.12 8.37 -6.22
CA PRO A 50 5.88 9.54 -5.80
C PRO A 50 6.70 9.30 -4.52
N GLN A 51 7.82 10.02 -4.40
CA GLN A 51 8.59 10.04 -3.16
C GLN A 51 7.75 10.65 -2.02
N GLY A 52 7.78 10.02 -0.85
CA GLY A 52 7.04 10.45 0.34
C GLY A 52 5.66 9.79 0.48
N SER A 53 5.15 9.16 -0.58
CA SER A 53 3.87 8.44 -0.56
C SER A 53 3.93 7.17 0.30
N ILE A 54 2.76 6.74 0.76
CA ILE A 54 2.58 5.42 1.37
C ILE A 54 2.36 4.41 0.26
N MET A 55 3.21 3.38 0.25
CA MET A 55 3.10 2.22 -0.62
C MET A 55 2.78 1.01 0.25
N ILE A 56 1.78 0.24 -0.17
CA ILE A 56 1.29 -0.94 0.52
C ILE A 56 1.46 -2.11 -0.42
N THR A 57 2.21 -3.12 0.00
CA THR A 57 2.41 -4.34 -0.79
C THR A 57 1.43 -5.39 -0.32
N LEU A 58 0.60 -5.90 -1.23
CA LEU A 58 -0.31 -7.00 -0.96
C LEU A 58 0.46 -8.32 -0.99
N TRP A 59 0.47 -9.04 0.13
CA TRP A 59 0.93 -10.43 0.23
C TRP A 59 -0.25 -11.36 0.54
N PRO A 60 -0.13 -12.68 0.33
CA PRO A 60 -1.24 -13.63 0.56
C PRO A 60 -1.88 -13.59 1.95
N HIS A 61 -1.13 -13.18 2.99
CA HIS A 61 -1.57 -13.24 4.38
C HIS A 61 -1.50 -11.90 5.13
N TYR A 62 -0.90 -10.87 4.53
CA TYR A 62 -0.71 -9.58 5.18
C TYR A 62 -0.49 -8.45 4.17
N LEU A 63 -0.60 -7.22 4.64
CA LEU A 63 -0.24 -6.00 3.93
C LEU A 63 1.04 -5.44 4.54
N SER A 64 2.05 -5.17 3.72
CA SER A 64 3.27 -4.48 4.17
C SER A 64 3.15 -3.00 3.87
N VAL A 65 3.10 -2.17 4.91
CA VAL A 65 3.00 -0.71 4.79
C VAL A 65 4.41 -0.12 4.82
N ALA A 66 4.76 0.66 3.80
CA ALA A 66 6.06 1.30 3.67
C ALA A 66 5.92 2.76 3.22
N LYS A 67 6.94 3.58 3.52
CA LYS A 67 7.01 4.96 3.03
C LYS A 67 8.08 5.08 1.96
N VAL A 68 7.71 5.52 0.77
CA VAL A 68 8.65 5.72 -0.35
C VAL A 68 9.65 6.80 0.03
N LYS A 69 10.93 6.43 0.11
CA LYS A 69 12.04 7.35 0.42
C LYS A 69 12.79 7.77 -0.83
N ARG A 70 12.85 6.90 -1.86
CA ARG A 70 13.55 7.19 -3.11
C ARG A 70 13.00 6.35 -4.25
N VAL A 71 12.96 6.93 -5.44
CA VAL A 71 12.68 6.25 -6.70
C VAL A 71 13.87 6.47 -7.63
N ARG A 72 14.38 5.39 -8.25
CA ARG A 72 15.51 5.42 -9.19
C ARG A 72 15.32 4.36 -10.26
N GLU A 73 15.17 4.77 -11.52
CA GLU A 73 15.22 3.88 -12.70
C GLU A 73 14.36 2.61 -12.53
N GLY A 74 13.10 2.79 -12.12
CA GLY A 74 12.13 1.72 -11.88
C GLY A 74 12.28 0.94 -10.56
N SER A 75 13.30 1.25 -9.76
CA SER A 75 13.48 0.74 -8.41
C SER A 75 12.96 1.71 -7.36
N ILE A 76 12.27 1.18 -6.34
CA ILE A 76 11.82 1.93 -5.18
C ILE A 76 12.54 1.48 -3.92
N TYR A 77 13.05 2.45 -3.18
CA TYR A 77 13.47 2.27 -1.79
C TYR A 77 12.37 2.78 -0.87
N ALA A 78 11.66 1.86 -0.22
CA ALA A 78 10.59 2.16 0.72
C ALA A 78 10.81 1.35 2.01
N PRO A 79 11.40 1.95 3.06
CA PRO A 79 11.48 1.31 4.36
C PRO A 79 10.09 0.94 4.87
N GLN A 80 9.97 -0.32 5.31
CA GLN A 80 8.76 -0.83 5.92
C GLN A 80 8.51 -0.12 7.25
N LEU A 81 7.24 0.19 7.51
CA LEU A 81 6.76 0.78 8.75
C LEU A 81 6.17 -0.31 9.65
N PHE A 82 5.23 -1.09 9.13
CA PHE A 82 4.54 -2.16 9.87
C PHE A 82 3.77 -3.08 8.91
N ASN A 83 3.21 -4.17 9.46
CA ASN A 83 2.33 -5.09 8.75
C ASN A 83 0.88 -5.01 9.27
N ILE A 84 -0.07 -5.30 8.40
CA ILE A 84 -1.49 -5.49 8.74
C ILE A 84 -1.88 -6.91 8.32
N ASP A 85 -2.42 -7.71 9.23
CA ASP A 85 -2.90 -9.05 8.92
C ASP A 85 -4.21 -9.01 8.10
N LEU A 86 -4.35 -9.91 7.13
CA LEU A 86 -5.52 -10.04 6.25
C LEU A 86 -6.55 -11.07 6.74
#